data_AF-A0A258L471-F1
#
_entry.id   AF-A0A258L471-F1
#
_cell.length_a   1.000
_cell.length_b   1.000
_cell.length_c   1.000
_cell.angle_alpha   90.00
_cell.angle_beta   90.00
_cell.angle_gamma   90.00
#
_symmetry.space_group_name_H-M   'P 1'
#
loop_
_entity.id
_entity.type
_entity.pdbx_description
1 polymer ?
#
loop_
_entity_poly.entity_id
_entity_poly.type
_entity_poly.pdbx_seq_one_letter_code
_entity_poly.pdbx_strand_id
1 'polypeptide(L)'
;MRPHARFTILLALAMVPTSLASAEPLVTVDPVTLLENGEIAGCGLTSTVTSGKASAIGEMIAFRDGDRTAFAVRARPNASSDAIKSVRLATASHDTAVLFPPSKLLGDGLVETRTVLEGFAGSSFAQELMVMGGRFEFVTTNGNTIAYDLPRPMPHRVRQAYLNCAGDLFRPEAD
;
A
#
# COMPACT_ATOMS: atom_id res chain seq x y z
N MET A 1 -15.03 42.41 -67.99
CA MET A 1 -14.83 42.80 -66.58
C MET A 1 -15.73 41.93 -65.69
N ARG A 2 -15.18 40.91 -65.02
CA ARG A 2 -15.76 40.24 -63.85
C ARG A 2 -14.60 39.79 -62.94
N PRO A 3 -14.56 40.14 -61.65
CA PRO A 3 -13.38 39.96 -60.83
C PRO A 3 -13.29 38.56 -60.22
N HIS A 4 -12.05 38.09 -60.04
CA HIS A 4 -11.69 36.90 -59.28
C HIS A 4 -11.88 37.11 -57.77
N ALA A 5 -12.62 36.22 -57.11
CA ALA A 5 -12.57 36.07 -55.66
C ALA A 5 -11.50 35.02 -55.32
N ARG A 6 -10.35 35.45 -54.82
CA ARG A 6 -9.35 34.58 -54.20
C ARG A 6 -9.77 34.33 -52.76
N PHE A 7 -10.10 33.08 -52.44
CA PHE A 7 -10.30 32.62 -51.07
C PHE A 7 -8.93 32.29 -50.46
N THR A 8 -8.50 33.08 -49.49
CA THR A 8 -7.33 32.81 -48.66
C THR A 8 -7.80 32.02 -47.43
N ILE A 9 -7.43 30.74 -47.34
CA ILE A 9 -7.69 29.92 -46.15
C ILE A 9 -6.51 30.15 -45.18
N LEU A 10 -6.77 30.81 -44.05
CA LEU A 10 -5.84 30.85 -42.92
C LEU A 10 -5.88 29.48 -42.22
N LEU A 11 -4.74 28.77 -42.21
CA LEU A 11 -4.53 27.59 -41.39
C LEU A 11 -4.22 28.06 -39.95
N ALA A 12 -5.15 27.87 -39.03
CA ALA A 12 -4.88 28.04 -37.60
C ALA A 12 -4.13 26.80 -37.09
N LEU A 13 -2.87 26.96 -36.70
CA LEU A 13 -2.14 25.95 -35.94
C LEU A 13 -2.80 25.81 -34.57
N ALA A 14 -3.56 24.74 -34.36
CA ALA A 14 -3.99 24.32 -33.04
C ALA A 14 -2.77 23.78 -32.28
N MET A 15 -2.25 24.56 -31.34
CA MET A 15 -1.28 24.07 -30.37
C MET A 15 -1.98 23.08 -29.44
N VAL A 16 -1.71 21.79 -29.62
CA VAL A 16 -2.14 20.74 -28.69
C VAL A 16 -1.21 20.83 -27.47
N PRO A 17 -1.74 21.07 -26.25
CA PRO A 17 -0.91 21.05 -25.06
C PRO A 17 -0.41 19.62 -24.84
N THR A 18 0.91 19.44 -24.89
CA THR A 18 1.59 18.24 -24.39
C THR A 18 1.38 18.19 -22.89
N SER A 19 0.36 17.46 -22.43
CA SER A 19 0.25 17.10 -21.02
C SER A 19 1.53 16.34 -20.64
N LEU A 20 2.33 16.90 -19.73
CA LEU A 20 3.38 16.15 -19.05
C LEU A 20 2.72 14.93 -18.41
N ALA A 21 2.91 13.76 -19.02
CA ALA A 21 2.56 12.50 -18.41
C ALA A 21 3.39 12.38 -17.12
N SER A 22 2.75 12.61 -15.97
CA SER A 22 3.33 12.23 -14.70
C SER A 22 3.54 10.72 -14.77
N ALA A 23 4.80 10.28 -14.73
CA ALA A 23 5.11 8.86 -14.66
C ALA A 23 4.33 8.25 -13.48
N GLU A 24 3.52 7.24 -13.74
CA GLU A 24 2.80 6.54 -12.69
C GLU A 24 3.81 5.95 -11.69
N PRO A 25 3.52 6.00 -10.38
CA PRO A 25 4.40 5.45 -9.37
C PRO A 25 4.60 3.94 -9.62
N LEU A 26 5.86 3.49 -9.65
CA LEU A 26 6.16 2.06 -9.75
C LEU A 26 5.91 1.42 -8.39
N VAL A 27 4.94 0.50 -8.34
CA VAL A 27 4.60 -0.25 -7.13
C VAL A 27 4.97 -1.72 -7.31
N THR A 28 5.84 -2.23 -6.46
CA THR A 28 6.12 -3.67 -6.35
C THR A 28 5.52 -4.21 -5.06
N VAL A 29 5.07 -5.47 -5.08
CA VAL A 29 4.50 -6.14 -3.91
C VAL A 29 5.05 -7.55 -3.82
N ASP A 30 5.51 -7.92 -2.63
CA ASP A 30 6.08 -9.23 -2.32
C ASP A 30 5.49 -9.79 -1.02
N PRO A 31 5.42 -11.12 -0.88
CA PRO A 31 4.94 -11.72 0.35
C PRO A 31 5.92 -11.49 1.50
N VAL A 32 5.37 -11.41 2.72
CA VAL A 32 6.15 -11.35 3.95
C VAL A 32 5.73 -12.50 4.85
N THR A 33 6.72 -13.24 5.32
CA THR A 33 6.60 -14.22 6.40
C THR A 33 7.60 -13.84 7.47
N LEU A 34 7.12 -13.61 8.68
CA LEU A 34 7.96 -13.37 9.83
C LEU A 34 8.09 -14.66 10.62
N LEU A 35 9.33 -14.98 10.97
CA LEU A 35 9.65 -16.15 11.78
C LEU A 35 10.17 -15.71 13.14
N GLU A 36 9.72 -16.39 14.20
CA GLU A 36 10.24 -16.25 15.55
C GLU A 36 10.53 -17.65 16.07
N ASN A 37 11.77 -17.90 16.52
CA ASN A 37 12.22 -19.22 16.99
C ASN A 37 12.00 -20.39 16.01
N GLY A 38 11.94 -20.11 14.70
CA GLY A 38 11.69 -21.13 13.66
C GLY A 38 10.21 -21.37 13.35
N GLU A 39 9.30 -20.69 14.04
CA GLU A 39 7.86 -20.76 13.84
C GLU A 39 7.33 -19.50 13.16
N ILE A 40 6.16 -19.61 12.51
CA ILE A 40 5.53 -18.48 11.84
C ILE A 40 4.93 -17.54 12.89
N ALA A 41 5.50 -16.34 12.97
CA ALA A 41 5.07 -15.27 13.87
C ALA A 41 4.17 -14.22 13.17
N GLY A 42 4.23 -14.13 11.83
CA GLY A 42 3.37 -13.21 11.10
C GLY A 42 3.38 -13.42 9.59
N CYS A 43 2.28 -13.00 8.95
CA CYS A 43 2.00 -13.24 7.54
C CYS A 43 1.45 -11.99 6.87
N GLY A 44 1.92 -11.65 5.68
CA GLY A 44 1.53 -10.39 5.08
C GLY A 44 2.10 -10.12 3.71
N LEU A 45 2.19 -8.84 3.43
CA LEU A 45 2.83 -8.30 2.24
C LEU A 45 3.73 -7.12 2.60
N THR A 46 4.74 -6.93 1.76
CA THR A 46 5.51 -5.70 1.66
C THR A 46 5.25 -5.08 0.29
N SER A 47 5.15 -3.77 0.24
CA SER A 47 5.03 -3.01 -0.99
C SER A 47 6.09 -1.91 -1.02
N THR A 48 6.75 -1.76 -2.16
CA THR A 48 7.68 -0.66 -2.38
C THR A 48 7.09 0.25 -3.44
N VAL A 49 6.99 1.54 -3.12
CA VAL A 49 6.64 2.57 -4.11
C VAL A 49 7.88 3.36 -4.48
N THR A 50 8.05 3.64 -5.77
CA THR A 50 9.06 4.58 -6.28
C THR A 50 8.38 5.62 -7.16
N SER A 51 8.48 6.89 -6.76
CA SER A 51 7.98 8.03 -7.52
C SER A 51 9.01 9.15 -7.56
N GLY A 52 9.67 9.33 -8.70
CA GLY A 52 10.76 10.29 -8.85
C GLY A 52 11.90 10.01 -7.87
N LYS A 53 12.08 10.91 -6.88
CA LYS A 53 13.10 10.79 -5.81
C LYS A 53 12.57 10.21 -4.50
N ALA A 54 11.26 10.04 -4.36
CA ALA A 54 10.66 9.51 -3.14
C ALA A 54 10.44 8.01 -3.27
N SER A 55 10.86 7.24 -2.25
CA SER A 55 10.52 5.83 -2.16
C SER A 55 10.21 5.44 -0.72
N ALA A 56 9.20 4.59 -0.56
CA ALA A 56 8.77 4.14 0.75
C ALA A 56 8.31 2.68 0.68
N ILE A 57 8.50 1.99 1.80
CA ILE A 57 8.08 0.61 1.97
C ILE A 57 6.85 0.63 2.88
N GLY A 58 5.74 0.05 2.42
CA GLY A 58 4.56 -0.22 3.22
C GLY A 58 4.46 -1.71 3.52
N GLU A 59 3.97 -2.08 4.70
CA GLU A 59 3.73 -3.49 5.02
C GLU A 59 2.36 -3.63 5.69
N MET A 60 1.65 -4.70 5.35
CA MET A 60 0.49 -5.18 6.11
C MET A 60 0.83 -6.58 6.57
N ILE A 61 0.83 -6.80 7.89
CA ILE A 61 1.19 -8.09 8.47
C ILE A 61 0.16 -8.47 9.54
N ALA A 62 -0.37 -9.68 9.44
CA ALA A 62 -1.17 -10.33 10.45
C ALA A 62 -0.28 -11.13 11.40
N PHE A 63 -0.58 -11.11 12.70
CA PHE A 63 0.17 -11.78 13.77
C PHE A 63 -0.79 -12.45 14.74
N ARG A 64 -0.26 -13.39 15.51
CA ARG A 64 -0.93 -13.93 16.70
C ARG A 64 -0.75 -12.95 17.88
N ASP A 65 -1.85 -12.62 18.57
CA ASP A 65 -1.89 -11.83 19.81
C ASP A 65 -2.72 -12.61 20.85
N GLY A 66 -2.06 -13.53 21.56
CA GLY A 66 -2.75 -14.59 22.31
C GLY A 66 -3.61 -15.43 21.37
N ASP A 67 -4.89 -15.61 21.71
CA ASP A 67 -5.85 -16.36 20.87
C ASP A 67 -6.44 -15.51 19.72
N ARG A 68 -5.96 -14.29 19.52
CA ARG A 68 -6.54 -13.32 18.58
C ARG A 68 -5.59 -13.01 17.43
N THR A 69 -6.15 -12.44 16.36
CA THR A 69 -5.38 -11.93 15.22
C THR A 69 -5.19 -10.43 15.32
N ALA A 70 -3.95 -10.00 15.40
CA ALA A 70 -3.58 -8.59 15.28
C ALA A 70 -3.11 -8.28 13.86
N PHE A 71 -3.43 -7.09 13.38
CA PHE A 71 -2.94 -6.56 12.11
C PHE A 71 -2.05 -5.36 12.39
N ALA A 72 -0.86 -5.33 11.81
CA ALA A 72 0.01 -4.17 11.81
C ALA A 72 0.13 -3.60 10.40
N VAL A 73 0.02 -2.28 10.33
CA VAL A 73 0.36 -1.50 9.14
C VAL A 73 1.65 -0.74 9.45
N ARG A 74 2.66 -0.98 8.64
CA ARG A 74 4.00 -0.45 8.85
C ARG A 74 4.46 0.38 7.67
N ALA A 75 5.34 1.32 7.95
CA ALA A 75 6.05 2.05 6.92
C ALA A 75 7.52 2.24 7.30
N ARG A 76 8.39 2.16 6.29
CA ARG A 76 9.81 2.47 6.41
C ARG A 76 10.21 3.41 5.26
N PRO A 77 11.03 4.44 5.51
CA PRO A 77 11.62 5.21 4.43
C PRO A 77 12.55 4.29 3.62
N ASN A 78 12.53 4.39 2.30
CA ASN A 78 13.60 3.81 1.48
C ASN A 78 14.77 4.80 1.43
N ALA A 79 15.99 4.31 1.16
CA ALA A 79 17.22 5.09 1.21
C ALA A 79 17.05 6.47 0.52
N SER A 80 17.47 7.54 1.20
CA SER A 80 17.36 8.95 0.77
C SER A 80 15.96 9.60 0.84
N SER A 81 14.96 8.96 1.47
CA SER A 81 13.63 9.55 1.66
C SER A 81 13.47 10.23 3.02
N ASP A 82 12.57 11.21 3.09
CA ASP A 82 12.17 11.86 4.36
C ASP A 82 11.69 10.82 5.38
N ALA A 83 11.96 11.08 6.66
CA ALA A 83 11.44 10.26 7.74
C ALA A 83 9.90 10.22 7.70
N ILE A 84 9.33 9.04 7.98
CA ILE A 84 7.88 8.86 8.01
C ILE A 84 7.37 9.21 9.41
N LYS A 85 6.26 9.93 9.47
CA LYS A 85 5.55 10.32 10.70
C LYS A 85 4.38 9.39 10.99
N SER A 86 3.60 9.05 9.98
CA SER A 86 2.42 8.18 10.13
C SER A 86 2.17 7.35 8.88
N VAL A 87 1.48 6.23 9.07
CA VAL A 87 1.05 5.31 8.02
C VAL A 87 -0.44 5.00 8.15
N ARG A 88 -1.10 4.91 7.00
CA ARG A 88 -2.49 4.51 6.85
C ARG A 88 -2.61 3.51 5.70
N LEU A 89 -3.50 2.54 5.87
CA LEU A 89 -3.94 1.65 4.80
C LEU A 89 -5.47 1.69 4.76
N ALA A 90 -6.01 1.98 3.58
CA ALA A 90 -7.45 1.93 3.33
C ALA A 90 -7.77 0.81 2.33
N THR A 91 -8.85 0.08 2.57
CA THR A 91 -9.48 -0.87 1.63
C THR A 91 -10.84 -0.31 1.21
N ALA A 92 -11.70 -1.12 0.60
CA ALA A 92 -13.00 -0.64 0.14
C ALA A 92 -13.91 -0.22 1.31
N SER A 93 -13.84 -0.94 2.43
CA SER A 93 -14.69 -0.68 3.61
C SER A 93 -13.94 -0.43 4.91
N HIS A 94 -12.61 -0.64 4.95
CA HIS A 94 -11.81 -0.46 6.16
C HIS A 94 -10.79 0.65 6.00
N ASP A 95 -10.65 1.47 7.03
CA ASP A 95 -9.63 2.52 7.10
C ASP A 95 -8.88 2.42 8.42
N THR A 96 -7.58 2.15 8.38
CA THR A 96 -6.79 2.03 9.61
C THR A 96 -6.65 3.34 10.36
N ALA A 97 -6.86 4.51 9.74
CA ALA A 97 -6.86 5.77 10.48
C ALA A 97 -8.07 5.89 11.44
N VAL A 98 -9.14 5.14 11.19
CA VAL A 98 -10.34 5.08 12.04
C VAL A 98 -10.28 3.88 12.98
N LEU A 99 -9.85 2.73 12.45
CA LEU A 99 -9.92 1.44 13.14
C LEU A 99 -8.73 1.18 14.08
N PHE A 100 -7.56 1.79 13.80
CA PHE A 100 -6.32 1.50 14.52
C PHE A 100 -5.94 2.73 15.36
N PRO A 101 -5.16 2.54 16.45
CA PRO A 101 -4.60 3.65 17.19
C PRO A 101 -3.63 4.49 16.31
N PRO A 102 -3.26 5.71 16.75
CA PRO A 102 -2.26 6.52 16.05
C PRO A 102 -0.94 5.77 15.82
N SER A 103 -0.28 6.05 14.71
CA SER A 103 1.03 5.47 14.41
C SER A 103 2.07 5.84 15.48
N LYS A 104 2.95 4.90 15.80
CA LYS A 104 4.11 5.07 16.67
C LYS A 104 5.40 4.84 15.90
N LEU A 105 6.44 5.60 16.26
CA LEU A 105 7.80 5.35 15.80
C LEU A 105 8.40 4.22 16.64
N LEU A 106 8.93 3.21 15.97
CA LEU A 106 9.71 2.11 16.53
C LEU A 106 11.20 2.36 16.21
N GLY A 107 12.07 1.44 16.62
CA GLY A 107 13.49 1.47 16.26
C GLY A 107 13.72 1.52 14.75
N ASP A 108 14.90 2.02 14.34
CA ASP A 108 15.37 2.03 12.94
C ASP A 108 14.48 2.81 11.95
N GLY A 109 13.68 3.77 12.42
CA GLY A 109 12.82 4.60 11.57
C GLY A 109 11.55 3.89 11.09
N LEU A 110 11.24 2.71 11.65
CA LEU A 110 10.01 1.98 11.38
C LEU A 110 8.82 2.69 12.05
N VAL A 111 7.80 3.03 11.28
CA VAL A 111 6.54 3.54 11.81
C VAL A 111 5.51 2.42 11.76
N GLU A 112 4.78 2.21 12.85
CA GLU A 112 3.76 1.16 12.94
C GLU A 112 2.46 1.71 13.53
N THR A 113 1.33 1.29 12.99
CA THR A 113 0.07 1.21 13.74
C THR A 113 -0.41 -0.23 13.79
N ARG A 114 -1.03 -0.65 14.89
CA ARG A 114 -1.46 -2.04 15.10
C ARG A 114 -2.74 -2.09 15.92
N THR A 115 -3.64 -2.99 15.56
CA THR A 115 -4.82 -3.32 16.36
C THR A 115 -5.21 -4.79 16.20
N VAL A 116 -6.08 -5.28 17.09
CA VAL A 116 -6.79 -6.55 16.91
C VAL A 116 -8.08 -6.27 16.15
N LEU A 117 -8.31 -7.02 15.06
CA LEU A 117 -9.57 -6.98 14.32
C LEU A 117 -10.27 -8.33 14.51
N GLU A 118 -11.35 -8.34 15.28
CA GLU A 118 -12.05 -9.57 15.64
C GLU A 118 -13.08 -9.99 14.57
N GLY A 119 -13.26 -11.31 14.45
CA GLY A 119 -14.32 -11.93 13.64
C GLY A 119 -14.30 -11.48 12.18
N PHE A 120 -15.47 -11.02 11.71
CA PHE A 120 -15.65 -10.64 10.31
C PHE A 120 -14.70 -9.52 9.88
N ALA A 121 -14.45 -8.51 10.74
CA ALA A 121 -13.65 -7.33 10.38
C ALA A 121 -12.20 -7.68 9.96
N GLY A 122 -11.56 -8.62 10.65
CA GLY A 122 -10.20 -9.06 10.29
C GLY A 122 -10.17 -9.83 8.97
N SER A 123 -11.10 -10.75 8.80
CA SER A 123 -11.21 -11.55 7.56
C SER A 123 -11.62 -10.71 6.35
N SER A 124 -12.57 -9.78 6.50
CA SER A 124 -12.97 -8.84 5.44
C SER A 124 -11.85 -7.87 5.09
N PHE A 125 -11.10 -7.35 6.07
CA PHE A 125 -9.94 -6.51 5.82
C PHE A 125 -8.88 -7.23 4.97
N ALA A 126 -8.50 -8.44 5.38
CA ALA A 126 -7.51 -9.25 4.64
C ALA A 126 -8.03 -9.65 3.25
N GLN A 127 -9.29 -10.07 3.14
CA GLN A 127 -9.91 -10.43 1.87
C GLN A 127 -9.97 -9.24 0.91
N GLU A 128 -10.45 -8.09 1.37
CA GLU A 128 -10.50 -6.88 0.55
C GLU A 128 -9.11 -6.48 0.08
N LEU A 129 -8.12 -6.47 0.96
CA LEU A 129 -6.75 -6.14 0.58
C LEU A 129 -6.22 -7.10 -0.51
N MET A 130 -6.45 -8.41 -0.36
CA MET A 130 -5.93 -9.41 -1.28
C MET A 130 -6.66 -9.44 -2.63
N VAL A 131 -7.96 -9.15 -2.65
CA VAL A 131 -8.81 -9.26 -3.85
C VAL A 131 -9.03 -7.91 -4.53
N MET A 132 -9.34 -6.88 -3.75
CA MET A 132 -9.69 -5.53 -4.22
C MET A 132 -8.52 -4.55 -4.17
N GLY A 133 -7.42 -4.93 -3.51
CA GLY A 133 -6.29 -4.05 -3.24
C GLY A 133 -6.56 -3.12 -2.06
N GLY A 134 -5.71 -2.11 -1.93
CA GLY A 134 -5.84 -1.08 -0.91
C GLY A 134 -4.98 0.11 -1.26
N ARG A 135 -5.10 1.20 -0.51
CA ARG A 135 -4.33 2.41 -0.69
C ARG A 135 -3.47 2.65 0.53
N PHE A 136 -2.15 2.69 0.32
CA PHE A 136 -1.22 3.17 1.34
C PHE A 136 -1.11 4.68 1.28
N GLU A 137 -1.05 5.30 2.45
CA GLU A 137 -0.72 6.72 2.61
C GLU A 137 0.30 6.88 3.74
N PHE A 138 1.41 7.54 3.43
CA PHE A 138 2.47 7.87 4.37
C PHE A 138 2.57 9.38 4.47
N VAL A 139 2.54 9.90 5.70
CA VAL A 139 2.83 11.31 5.95
C VAL A 139 4.26 11.41 6.45
N THR A 140 5.10 12.20 5.80
CA THR A 140 6.48 12.44 6.22
C THR A 140 6.55 13.47 7.34
N THR A 141 7.68 13.55 8.04
CA THR A 141 7.91 14.56 9.09
C THR A 141 7.85 15.99 8.57
N ASN A 142 8.10 16.18 7.27
CA ASN A 142 8.04 17.49 6.59
C ASN A 142 6.63 17.83 6.10
N GLY A 143 5.63 16.96 6.35
CA GLY A 143 4.23 17.17 5.96
C GLY A 143 3.88 16.71 4.54
N ASN A 144 4.84 16.13 3.80
CA ASN A 144 4.57 15.56 2.48
C ASN A 144 3.77 14.26 2.60
N THR A 145 2.89 13.99 1.64
CA THR A 145 2.14 12.72 1.59
C THR A 145 2.61 11.89 0.40
N ILE A 146 3.00 10.65 0.67
CA ILE A 146 3.25 9.62 -0.34
C ILE A 146 2.06 8.67 -0.32
N ALA A 147 1.33 8.57 -1.42
CA ALA A 147 0.17 7.70 -1.50
C ALA A 147 0.15 6.92 -2.81
N TYR A 148 -0.24 5.66 -2.73
CA TYR A 148 -0.32 4.77 -3.90
C TYR A 148 -1.32 3.65 -3.67
N ASP A 149 -1.91 3.21 -4.76
CA ASP A 149 -2.82 2.08 -4.78
C ASP A 149 -2.03 0.80 -5.01
N LEU A 150 -2.36 -0.23 -4.25
CA LEU A 150 -1.82 -1.56 -4.42
C LEU A 150 -2.51 -2.27 -5.60
N PRO A 151 -1.85 -3.24 -6.24
CA PRO A 151 -2.44 -4.01 -7.33
C PRO A 151 -3.75 -4.70 -6.92
N ARG A 152 -4.68 -4.74 -7.86
CA ARG A 152 -5.96 -5.42 -7.70
C ARG A 152 -6.25 -6.32 -8.91
N PRO A 153 -6.36 -7.65 -8.73
CA PRO A 153 -6.06 -8.37 -7.49
C PRO A 153 -4.57 -8.34 -7.13
N MET A 154 -4.23 -8.70 -5.88
CA MET A 154 -2.82 -8.88 -5.50
C MET A 154 -2.14 -9.95 -6.36
N PRO A 155 -0.82 -9.83 -6.60
CA PRO A 155 -0.07 -10.83 -7.34
C PRO A 155 -0.31 -12.23 -6.78
N HIS A 156 -0.45 -13.23 -7.66
CA HIS A 156 -0.80 -14.58 -7.25
C HIS A 156 0.16 -15.15 -6.19
N ARG A 157 1.47 -14.87 -6.33
CA ARG A 157 2.50 -15.26 -5.36
C ARG A 157 2.24 -14.72 -3.94
N VAL A 158 1.73 -13.48 -3.83
CA VAL A 158 1.44 -12.83 -2.54
C VAL A 158 0.23 -13.49 -1.90
N ARG A 159 -0.84 -13.70 -2.68
CA ARG A 159 -2.07 -14.36 -2.18
C ARG A 159 -1.80 -15.79 -1.73
N GLN A 160 -1.07 -16.56 -2.52
CA GLN A 160 -0.72 -17.95 -2.20
C GLN A 160 0.14 -18.02 -0.94
N ALA A 161 1.19 -17.21 -0.84
CA ALA A 161 2.06 -17.19 0.33
C ALA A 161 1.32 -16.74 1.59
N TYR A 162 0.45 -15.73 1.49
CA TYR A 162 -0.39 -15.30 2.62
C TYR A 162 -1.29 -16.43 3.11
N LEU A 163 -2.00 -17.12 2.23
CA LEU A 163 -2.90 -18.21 2.62
C LEU A 163 -2.16 -19.39 3.25
N ASN A 164 -1.01 -19.78 2.68
CA ASN A 164 -0.18 -20.85 3.25
C ASN A 164 0.34 -20.45 4.64
N CYS A 165 0.90 -19.25 4.75
CA CYS A 165 1.43 -18.73 6.01
C CYS A 165 0.34 -18.58 7.08
N ALA A 166 -0.83 -18.03 6.71
CA ALA A 166 -1.96 -17.85 7.62
C ALA A 166 -2.52 -19.20 8.11
N GLY A 167 -2.51 -20.23 7.26
CA GLY A 167 -2.89 -21.59 7.65
C GLY A 167 -2.05 -22.13 8.81
N ASP A 168 -0.74 -21.88 8.80
CA ASP A 168 0.16 -22.27 9.88
C ASP A 168 0.08 -21.32 11.08
N LEU A 169 0.00 -20.00 10.84
CA LEU A 169 -0.10 -18.97 11.88
C LEU A 169 -1.34 -19.13 12.76
N PHE A 170 -2.45 -19.64 12.23
CA PHE A 170 -3.71 -19.81 12.95
C PHE A 170 -4.08 -21.27 13.20
N ARG A 171 -3.14 -22.20 12.96
CA ARG A 171 -3.33 -23.59 13.34
C ARG A 171 -3.36 -23.69 14.87
N PRO A 172 -4.38 -24.33 15.46
CA PRO A 172 -4.34 -24.67 16.88
C PRO A 172 -3.10 -25.51 17.16
N GLU A 173 -2.37 -25.18 18.22
CA GLU A 173 -1.34 -26.07 18.74
C GLU A 173 -2.03 -27.37 19.16
N ALA A 174 -1.43 -28.51 18.80
CA ALA A 174 -1.96 -29.79 19.24
C ALA A 174 -1.64 -29.92 20.73
N ASP A 175 -2.67 -29.79 21.57
CA ASP A 175 -2.62 -30.12 23.00
C ASP A 175 -2.18 -31.58 23.23
#